data_AF-A0A914R0I0-F1
#
_entry.id   AF-A0A914R0I0-F1
#
_cell.length_a   1.000
_cell.length_b   1.000
_cell.length_c   1.000
_cell.angle_alpha   90.00
_cell.angle_beta   90.00
_cell.angle_gamma   90.00
#
_symmetry.space_group_name_H-M   'P 1'
#
loop_
_entity.id
_entity.type
_entity.pdbx_description
1 polymer ?
#
loop_
_entity_poly.entity_id
_entity_poly.type
_entity_poly.pdbx_seq_one_letter_code
_entity_poly.pdbx_strand_id
1 'polypeptide(L)'
;MRPQHCAETFDSEQCPSESQWVGGFGPVLNASELPLAVQCCEYEPLKLSEDRGVAVVNSGQIVIGGEVLNNGRQYAFDYISDVVKHTSPDGKVSYDVSIRRLPCLPYPTEFTVNVDKAVHEEMLRRFGKDGSKKTPTSVPANANATSSSIKNGHARAYQAPTRNNVDNDISL
;
A
#
# COMPACT_ATOMS: atom_id res chain seq x y z
N MET A 1 9.69 0.66 0.20
CA MET A 1 10.43 -0.44 -0.45
C MET A 1 11.45 0.17 -1.42
N ARG A 2 12.74 -0.18 -1.35
CA ARG A 2 13.76 0.38 -2.28
C ARG A 2 14.02 -0.64 -3.40
N PRO A 3 13.73 -0.33 -4.67
CA PRO A 3 13.99 -1.26 -5.77
C PRO A 3 15.48 -1.45 -5.97
N GLN A 4 15.89 -2.67 -6.36
CA GLN A 4 17.28 -2.93 -6.76
C GLN A 4 17.52 -2.46 -8.20
N HIS A 5 16.50 -2.63 -9.06
CA HIS A 5 16.52 -2.16 -10.44
C HIS A 5 15.10 -1.80 -10.88
N CYS A 6 14.96 -0.77 -11.71
CA CYS A 6 13.72 -0.44 -12.39
C CYS A 6 14.04 -0.18 -13.86
N ALA A 7 13.12 -0.52 -14.75
CA ALA A 7 13.21 -0.09 -16.15
C ALA A 7 13.36 1.43 -16.22
N GLU A 8 14.20 1.94 -17.12
CA GLU A 8 14.41 3.39 -17.26
C GLU A 8 13.21 4.11 -17.90
N THR A 9 12.37 3.34 -18.61
CA THR A 9 11.22 3.83 -19.39
C THR A 9 9.91 3.12 -18.98
N PHE A 10 8.79 3.57 -19.54
CA PHE A 10 7.45 3.06 -19.28
C PHE A 10 6.92 2.27 -20.49
N ASP A 11 7.72 1.34 -21.00
CA ASP A 11 7.44 0.69 -22.30
C ASP A 11 6.76 -0.68 -22.15
N SER A 12 6.53 -1.13 -20.92
CA SER A 12 5.84 -2.40 -20.66
C SER A 12 4.33 -2.18 -20.56
N GLU A 13 3.55 -3.17 -20.98
CA GLU A 13 2.08 -3.14 -20.81
C GLU A 13 1.64 -3.81 -19.50
N GLN A 14 2.51 -4.66 -18.93
CA GLN A 14 2.31 -5.42 -17.69
C GLN A 14 3.66 -5.85 -17.09
N CYS A 15 3.68 -6.28 -15.82
CA CYS A 15 4.83 -6.76 -15.07
C CYS A 15 4.60 -8.20 -14.55
N PRO A 16 4.79 -9.25 -15.39
CA PRO A 16 4.34 -10.60 -15.06
C PRO A 16 5.27 -11.39 -14.12
N SER A 17 6.48 -10.90 -13.82
CA SER A 17 7.45 -11.65 -13.01
C SER A 17 7.11 -11.63 -11.51
N GLU A 18 7.31 -12.75 -10.83
CA GLU A 18 7.11 -12.86 -9.38
C GLU A 18 8.08 -12.00 -8.55
N SER A 19 9.23 -11.63 -9.13
CA SER A 19 10.21 -10.72 -8.52
C SER A 19 9.97 -9.25 -8.87
N GLN A 20 8.90 -8.95 -9.63
CA GLN A 20 8.59 -7.60 -10.11
C GLN A 20 7.40 -6.97 -9.38
N TRP A 21 7.34 -5.65 -9.46
CA TRP A 21 6.20 -4.85 -9.08
C TRP A 21 6.04 -3.66 -10.03
N VAL A 22 4.85 -3.07 -10.05
CA VAL A 22 4.57 -1.87 -10.83
C VAL A 22 5.13 -0.65 -10.11
N GLY A 23 6.24 -0.12 -10.62
CA GLY A 23 6.92 1.06 -10.07
C GLY A 23 6.24 2.38 -10.41
N GLY A 24 5.49 2.43 -11.51
CA GLY A 24 4.71 3.59 -11.92
C GLY A 24 4.01 3.40 -13.26
N PHE A 25 3.23 4.42 -13.64
CA PHE A 25 2.50 4.48 -14.90
C PHE A 25 3.03 5.62 -15.77
N GLY A 26 3.22 5.36 -17.05
CA GLY A 26 3.57 6.35 -18.05
C GLY A 26 2.36 7.21 -18.42
N PRO A 27 2.59 8.44 -18.93
CA PRO A 27 1.51 9.29 -19.38
C PRO A 27 0.85 8.70 -20.63
N VAL A 28 -0.47 8.54 -20.59
CA VAL A 28 -1.27 8.10 -21.74
C VAL A 28 -2.30 9.16 -22.06
N LEU A 29 -2.28 9.69 -23.29
CA LEU A 29 -3.21 10.74 -23.73
C LEU A 29 -4.61 10.20 -24.00
N ASN A 30 -4.73 8.96 -24.49
CA ASN A 30 -5.99 8.28 -24.82
C ASN A 30 -6.04 6.89 -24.18
N ALA A 31 -6.46 6.82 -22.92
CA ALA A 31 -6.48 5.57 -22.17
C ALA A 31 -7.41 4.50 -22.75
N SER A 32 -8.40 4.83 -23.59
CA SER A 32 -9.27 3.81 -24.22
C SER A 32 -8.59 3.10 -25.40
N GLU A 33 -7.77 3.81 -26.17
CA GLU A 33 -7.21 3.32 -27.45
C GLU A 33 -5.76 2.87 -27.34
N LEU A 34 -4.98 3.49 -26.46
CA LEU A 34 -3.56 3.20 -26.31
C LEU A 34 -3.33 2.11 -25.26
N PRO A 35 -2.30 1.27 -25.44
CA PRO A 35 -1.91 0.29 -24.43
C PRO A 35 -1.52 0.99 -23.12
N LEU A 36 -1.54 0.21 -22.04
CA LEU A 36 -1.02 0.69 -20.77
C LEU A 36 0.50 0.84 -20.89
N ALA A 37 1.03 1.89 -20.26
CA ALA A 37 2.47 2.11 -20.15
C ALA A 37 2.83 1.99 -18.66
N VAL A 38 3.59 0.95 -18.29
CA VAL A 38 4.07 0.73 -16.91
C VAL A 38 5.58 0.62 -16.86
N GLN A 39 6.13 1.05 -15.73
CA GLN A 39 7.52 0.80 -15.36
C GLN A 39 7.55 -0.40 -14.42
N CYS A 40 8.21 -1.47 -14.85
CA CYS A 40 8.44 -2.64 -14.00
C CYS A 40 9.73 -2.45 -13.19
N CYS A 41 9.63 -2.73 -11.90
CA CYS A 41 10.75 -2.70 -10.97
C CYS A 41 11.00 -4.08 -10.39
N GLU A 42 12.26 -4.43 -10.21
CA GLU A 42 12.70 -5.72 -9.71
C GLU A 42 13.22 -5.64 -8.27
N TYR A 43 12.83 -6.63 -7.50
CA TYR A 43 13.32 -6.87 -6.17
C TYR A 43 13.24 -8.36 -5.85
N GLU A 44 14.38 -9.05 -5.89
CA GLU A 44 14.45 -10.51 -5.76
C GLU A 44 13.70 -11.10 -4.54
N PRO A 45 13.71 -10.49 -3.34
CA PRO A 45 12.94 -11.00 -2.21
C PRO A 45 11.41 -11.02 -2.42
N LEU A 46 10.87 -10.37 -3.46
CA LEU A 46 9.45 -10.49 -3.83
C LEU A 46 9.04 -11.92 -4.19
N LYS A 47 9.96 -12.81 -4.54
CA LYS A 47 9.64 -14.23 -4.75
C LYS A 47 9.09 -14.93 -3.49
N LEU A 48 9.32 -14.35 -2.32
CA LEU A 48 8.79 -14.83 -1.04
C LEU A 48 7.40 -14.26 -0.71
N SER A 49 6.84 -13.44 -1.59
CA SER A 49 5.53 -12.82 -1.38
C SER A 49 4.38 -13.80 -1.57
N GLU A 50 3.27 -13.54 -0.89
CA GLU A 50 2.04 -14.31 -0.99
C GLU A 50 1.05 -13.64 -1.93
N ASP A 51 0.36 -14.42 -2.76
CA ASP A 51 -0.72 -13.89 -3.59
C ASP A 51 -1.92 -13.45 -2.74
N ARG A 52 -2.42 -12.25 -3.02
CA ARG A 52 -3.60 -11.66 -2.36
C ARG A 52 -4.78 -11.60 -3.32
N GLY A 53 -4.62 -12.03 -4.56
CA GLY A 53 -5.64 -12.07 -5.60
C GLY A 53 -5.65 -10.85 -6.51
N VAL A 54 -6.64 -10.83 -7.39
CA VAL A 54 -6.81 -9.83 -8.44
C VAL A 54 -8.06 -8.98 -8.16
N ALA A 55 -7.91 -7.66 -8.19
CA ALA A 55 -9.01 -6.71 -8.12
C ALA A 55 -9.34 -6.16 -9.49
N VAL A 56 -10.60 -6.28 -9.92
CA VAL A 56 -11.09 -5.61 -11.13
C VAL A 56 -11.45 -4.16 -10.77
N VAL A 57 -10.74 -3.21 -11.36
CA VAL A 57 -10.88 -1.77 -11.13
C VAL A 57 -11.53 -1.13 -12.36
N ASN A 58 -12.74 -0.62 -12.19
CA ASN A 58 -13.46 0.14 -13.22
C ASN A 58 -13.21 1.65 -13.05
N SER A 59 -13.65 2.42 -14.04
CA SER A 59 -13.59 3.89 -13.95
C SER A 59 -14.27 4.41 -12.67
N GLY A 60 -13.59 5.32 -11.98
CA GLY A 60 -14.04 5.86 -10.69
C GLY A 60 -13.79 4.95 -9.48
N GLN A 61 -13.10 3.82 -9.66
CA GLN A 61 -12.68 2.95 -8.56
C GLN A 61 -11.17 3.04 -8.30
N ILE A 62 -10.76 2.60 -7.12
CA ILE A 62 -9.37 2.54 -6.67
C ILE A 62 -9.10 1.19 -6.00
N VAL A 63 -7.85 0.75 -6.04
CA VAL A 63 -7.33 -0.35 -5.23
C VAL A 63 -6.20 0.19 -4.37
N ILE A 64 -6.13 -0.27 -3.14
CA ILE A 64 -5.19 0.26 -2.14
C ILE A 64 -4.37 -0.92 -1.60
N GLY A 65 -3.05 -0.84 -1.80
CA GLY A 65 -2.06 -1.66 -1.09
C GLY A 65 -1.51 -0.90 0.12
N GLY A 66 -0.29 -1.25 0.54
CA GLY A 66 0.43 -0.55 1.58
C GLY A 66 0.68 -1.40 2.83
N GLU A 67 0.83 -0.72 3.96
CA GLU A 67 1.21 -1.36 5.21
C GLU A 67 0.10 -2.27 5.74
N VAL A 68 0.48 -3.47 6.16
CA VAL A 68 -0.42 -4.43 6.78
C VAL A 68 -0.07 -4.53 8.25
N LEU A 69 -1.02 -4.13 9.10
CA LEU A 69 -0.82 -4.08 10.54
C LEU A 69 -1.47 -5.27 11.25
N ASN A 70 -0.80 -5.73 12.31
CA ASN A 70 -1.34 -6.63 13.31
C ASN A 70 -1.08 -5.99 14.68
N ASN A 71 -2.14 -5.70 15.45
CA ASN A 71 -2.06 -5.01 16.74
C ASN A 71 -1.24 -3.70 16.69
N GLY A 72 -1.46 -2.88 15.65
CA GLY A 72 -0.75 -1.60 15.47
C GLY A 72 0.70 -1.73 14.99
N ARG A 73 1.20 -2.94 14.73
CA ARG A 73 2.54 -3.19 14.18
C ARG A 73 2.46 -3.66 12.75
N GLN A 74 3.19 -2.99 11.86
CA GLN A 74 3.35 -3.46 10.49
C GLN A 74 4.09 -4.81 10.49
N TYR A 75 3.51 -5.82 9.86
CA TYR A 75 4.13 -7.14 9.69
C TYR A 75 4.28 -7.55 8.22
N ALA A 76 3.64 -6.83 7.31
CA ALA A 76 3.77 -7.05 5.88
C ALA A 76 3.47 -5.77 5.10
N PHE A 77 3.66 -5.84 3.78
CA PHE A 77 3.34 -4.79 2.84
C PHE A 77 2.65 -5.39 1.62
N ASP A 78 1.44 -4.92 1.31
CA ASP A 78 0.71 -5.28 0.10
C ASP A 78 1.15 -4.36 -1.04
N TYR A 79 1.57 -4.91 -2.16
CA TYR A 79 2.04 -4.16 -3.34
C TYR A 79 1.32 -4.61 -4.60
N ILE A 80 1.30 -3.74 -5.60
CA ILE A 80 0.76 -4.04 -6.93
C ILE A 80 1.83 -4.81 -7.71
N SER A 81 1.61 -6.11 -7.90
CA SER A 81 2.56 -6.95 -8.62
C SER A 81 2.40 -6.81 -10.13
N ASP A 82 1.17 -6.66 -10.60
CA ASP A 82 0.87 -6.56 -12.03
C ASP A 82 -0.42 -5.76 -12.27
N VAL A 83 -0.55 -5.18 -13.46
CA VAL A 83 -1.76 -4.51 -13.93
C VAL A 83 -1.99 -4.88 -15.39
N VAL A 84 -3.16 -5.44 -15.68
CA VAL A 84 -3.59 -5.75 -17.05
C VAL A 84 -4.77 -4.86 -17.41
N LYS A 85 -4.67 -4.13 -18.51
CA LYS A 85 -5.75 -3.29 -19.02
C LYS A 85 -6.65 -4.08 -19.97
N HIS A 86 -7.96 -3.90 -19.81
CA HIS A 86 -8.97 -4.38 -20.73
C HIS A 86 -9.76 -3.22 -21.32
N THR A 87 -10.03 -3.27 -22.63
CA THR A 87 -10.97 -2.37 -23.30
C THR A 87 -12.12 -3.21 -23.86
N SER A 88 -13.33 -2.95 -23.42
CA SER A 88 -14.53 -3.62 -23.92
C SER A 88 -14.95 -3.07 -25.30
N PRO A 89 -15.81 -3.79 -26.05
CA PRO A 89 -16.27 -3.33 -27.36
C PRO A 89 -17.02 -1.99 -27.34
N ASP A 90 -17.65 -1.63 -26.23
CA ASP A 90 -18.30 -0.34 -26.00
C ASP A 90 -17.33 0.77 -25.55
N GLY A 91 -16.02 0.49 -25.57
CA GLY A 91 -14.96 1.45 -25.25
C GLY A 91 -14.73 1.69 -23.76
N LYS A 92 -15.38 0.91 -22.88
CA LYS A 92 -15.13 1.00 -21.43
C LYS A 92 -13.80 0.34 -21.10
N VAL A 93 -13.09 0.95 -20.16
CA VAL A 93 -11.79 0.47 -19.70
C VAL A 93 -11.94 -0.07 -18.28
N SER A 94 -11.38 -1.26 -18.05
CA SER A 94 -11.21 -1.87 -16.74
C SER A 94 -9.79 -2.39 -16.57
N TYR A 95 -9.34 -2.52 -15.33
CA TYR A 95 -7.99 -2.99 -15.02
C TYR A 95 -8.05 -4.16 -14.07
N ASP A 96 -7.36 -5.24 -14.39
CA ASP A 96 -7.09 -6.33 -13.46
C ASP A 96 -5.81 -6.00 -12.71
N VAL A 97 -5.95 -5.69 -11.43
CA VAL A 97 -4.82 -5.32 -10.58
C VAL A 97 -4.48 -6.47 -9.64
N SER A 98 -3.32 -7.09 -9.87
CA SER A 98 -2.80 -8.18 -9.06
C SER A 98 -2.10 -7.63 -7.82
N ILE A 99 -2.48 -8.12 -6.65
CA ILE A 99 -1.90 -7.70 -5.37
C ILE A 99 -1.16 -8.87 -4.72
N ARG A 100 0.04 -8.59 -4.23
CA ARG A 100 0.86 -9.56 -3.49
C ARG A 100 1.32 -8.96 -2.17
N ARG A 101 1.60 -9.82 -1.19
CA ARG A 101 2.01 -9.45 0.16
C ARG A 101 3.44 -9.87 0.43
N LEU A 102 4.30 -8.89 0.70
CA LEU A 102 5.65 -9.14 1.17
C LEU A 102 5.68 -9.12 2.70
N PRO A 103 6.01 -10.22 3.40
CA PRO A 103 6.20 -10.20 4.84
C PRO A 103 7.45 -9.39 5.23
N CYS A 104 7.41 -8.73 6.39
CA CYS A 104 8.60 -8.09 6.96
C CYS A 104 9.63 -9.16 7.37
N LEU A 105 10.90 -8.96 7.00
CA LEU A 105 12.02 -9.82 7.39
C LEU A 105 13.07 -9.02 8.19
N PRO A 106 13.52 -9.51 9.35
CA PRO A 106 13.06 -10.71 10.05
C PRO A 106 11.60 -10.56 10.51
N TYR A 107 10.92 -11.70 10.70
CA TYR A 107 9.56 -11.68 11.22
C TYR A 107 9.56 -10.90 12.53
N PRO A 108 8.64 -9.96 12.74
CA PRO A 108 8.59 -9.14 13.93
C PRO A 108 8.39 -10.00 15.20
N THR A 109 9.46 -10.51 15.82
CA THR A 109 9.36 -11.50 16.91
C THR A 109 8.87 -10.91 18.22
N GLU A 110 9.17 -9.64 18.53
CA GLU A 110 8.70 -8.99 19.76
C GLU A 110 8.42 -7.48 19.58
N PHE A 111 7.48 -6.96 20.37
CA PHE A 111 7.10 -5.53 20.43
C PHE A 111 8.11 -4.68 21.21
N THR A 112 9.11 -5.31 21.84
CA THR A 112 10.08 -4.69 22.72
C THR A 112 11.45 -4.73 22.07
N VAL A 113 11.97 -3.55 21.72
CA VAL A 113 13.40 -3.41 21.46
C VAL A 113 14.07 -3.23 22.82
N ASN A 114 15.04 -4.07 23.16
CA ASN A 114 15.90 -3.83 24.32
C ASN A 114 16.74 -2.58 24.02
N VAL A 115 16.26 -1.43 24.49
CA VAL A 115 17.01 -0.18 24.41
C VAL A 115 18.01 -0.17 25.55
N ASP A 116 19.28 0.09 25.23
CA ASP A 116 20.32 0.26 26.24
C ASP A 116 19.90 1.35 27.24
N LYS A 117 20.17 1.12 28.53
CA LYS A 117 19.78 2.06 29.59
C LYS A 117 20.32 3.47 29.34
N ALA A 118 21.54 3.60 28.83
CA ALA A 118 22.13 4.89 28.50
C ALA A 118 21.38 5.61 27.37
N VAL A 119 20.87 4.87 26.38
CA VAL A 119 20.05 5.42 25.29
C VAL A 119 18.67 5.83 25.78
N HIS A 120 18.07 5.03 26.67
CA HIS A 120 16.79 5.36 27.30
C HIS A 120 16.89 6.59 28.20
N GLU A 121 17.95 6.69 29.00
CA GLU A 121 18.25 7.86 29.82
C GLU A 121 18.49 9.11 28.97
N GLU A 122 19.20 8.99 27.84
CA GLU A 122 19.41 10.10 26.92
C GLU A 122 18.11 10.56 26.25
N MET A 123 17.24 9.64 25.86
CA MET A 123 15.88 9.93 25.37
C MET A 123 15.08 10.73 26.39
N LEU A 124 15.05 10.28 27.64
CA LEU A 124 14.37 10.98 28.73
C LEU A 124 15.02 12.34 29.03
N ARG A 125 16.33 12.44 28.96
CA ARG A 125 17.05 13.71 29.18
C ARG A 125 16.74 14.74 28.10
N ARG A 126 16.59 14.31 26.84
CA ARG A 126 16.31 15.20 25.70
C ARG A 126 14.83 15.53 25.52
N PHE A 127 13.95 14.57 25.79
CA PHE A 127 12.53 14.66 25.44
C PHE A 127 11.57 14.53 26.64
N GLY A 128 12.08 14.22 27.84
CA GLY A 128 11.27 13.99 29.05
C GLY A 128 10.89 15.25 29.83
N LYS A 129 11.23 16.44 29.35
CA LYS A 129 10.78 17.72 29.94
C LYS A 129 9.72 18.37 29.06
N ASP A 130 8.50 17.86 29.18
CA ASP A 130 7.27 18.65 29.23
C ASP A 130 6.16 17.79 29.84
N GLY A 131 6.19 17.73 31.16
CA GLY A 131 5.12 17.14 31.95
C GLY A 131 3.90 18.06 31.97
N SER A 132 3.05 17.98 30.95
CA SER A 132 1.62 18.22 31.14
C SER A 132 0.88 16.91 30.90
N LYS A 133 0.31 16.41 31.99
CA LYS A 133 -0.44 15.17 32.10
C LYS A 133 -1.50 15.07 31.00
N LYS A 134 -1.33 14.13 30.08
CA LYS A 134 -2.43 13.31 29.57
C LYS A 134 -1.94 11.87 29.53
N THR A 135 -2.44 11.08 30.47
CA THR A 135 -2.61 9.65 30.30
C THR A 135 -3.16 9.41 28.89
N PRO A 136 -2.64 8.48 28.08
CA PRO A 136 -3.44 7.92 27.01
C PRO A 136 -4.56 7.14 27.70
N THR A 137 -5.62 7.89 27.97
CA THR A 137 -6.95 7.36 28.22
C THR A 137 -7.23 6.40 27.08
N SER A 138 -7.67 5.18 27.42
CA SER A 138 -8.31 4.25 26.50
C SER A 138 -9.02 5.02 25.39
N VAL A 139 -8.55 4.88 24.14
CA VAL A 139 -9.18 5.54 23.00
C VAL A 139 -10.64 5.08 22.98
N PRO A 140 -11.61 6.01 23.06
CA PRO A 140 -13.01 5.65 23.05
C PRO A 140 -13.35 4.95 21.74
N ALA A 141 -14.06 3.83 21.87
CA ALA A 141 -14.77 3.16 20.79
C ALA A 141 -15.81 4.12 20.19
N ASN A 142 -15.42 4.93 19.20
CA ASN A 142 -16.29 5.51 18.18
C ASN A 142 -15.46 6.42 17.26
N ALA A 143 -14.65 5.80 16.40
CA ALA A 143 -14.44 6.32 15.07
C ALA A 143 -15.29 5.45 14.15
N ASN A 144 -16.50 5.91 13.82
CA ASN A 144 -17.26 5.36 12.70
C ASN A 144 -16.63 5.84 11.39
N ALA A 145 -15.39 5.43 11.13
CA ALA A 145 -15.07 5.06 9.76
C ALA A 145 -15.74 3.70 9.57
N THR A 146 -16.62 3.57 8.59
CA THR A 146 -17.07 2.26 8.13
C THR A 146 -15.89 1.53 7.49
N SER A 147 -14.94 1.13 8.32
CA SER A 147 -14.06 0.01 8.10
C SER A 147 -14.95 -1.21 8.22
N SER A 148 -15.59 -1.58 7.11
CA SER A 148 -16.05 -2.94 6.97
C SER A 148 -14.83 -3.80 7.17
N SER A 149 -14.78 -4.53 8.29
CA SER A 149 -13.75 -5.49 8.62
C SER A 149 -13.40 -6.27 7.36
N ILE A 150 -12.13 -6.25 6.94
CA ILE A 150 -11.65 -7.11 5.85
C ILE A 150 -11.68 -8.54 6.38
N LYS A 151 -12.88 -9.13 6.38
CA LYS A 151 -13.06 -10.57 6.44
C LYS A 151 -12.58 -11.09 5.10
N ASN A 152 -11.51 -11.88 5.16
CA ASN A 152 -10.89 -12.62 4.08
C ASN A 152 -10.28 -11.74 2.98
N GLY A 153 -9.04 -11.31 3.22
CA GLY A 153 -7.93 -11.95 2.51
C GLY A 153 -7.86 -11.81 0.98
N HIS A 154 -8.61 -10.95 0.31
CA HIS A 154 -8.57 -10.84 -1.16
C HIS A 154 -8.46 -9.38 -1.59
N ALA A 155 -7.76 -9.13 -2.70
CA ALA A 155 -7.68 -7.83 -3.36
C ALA A 155 -9.11 -7.33 -3.67
N ARG A 156 -9.37 -6.05 -3.40
CA ARG A 156 -10.68 -5.42 -3.61
C ARG A 156 -10.52 -4.01 -4.18
N ALA A 157 -11.42 -3.66 -5.07
CA ALA A 157 -11.60 -2.29 -5.54
C ALA A 157 -12.65 -1.57 -4.69
N TYR A 158 -12.45 -0.26 -4.52
CA TYR A 158 -13.29 0.65 -3.74
C TYR A 158 -13.70 1.83 -4.63
N GLN A 159 -14.80 2.51 -4.30
CA GLN A 159 -15.16 3.74 -5.02
C GLN A 159 -14.18 4.87 -4.65
N ALA A 160 -13.68 5.59 -5.65
CA ALA A 160 -12.85 6.77 -5.44
C ALA A 160 -13.68 7.89 -4.78
N PRO A 161 -13.12 8.63 -3.80
CA PRO A 161 -13.77 9.81 -3.25
C PRO A 161 -14.02 10.86 -4.35
N THR A 162 -15.22 11.44 -4.37
CA THR A 162 -15.54 12.56 -5.27
C THR A 162 -14.98 13.87 -4.70
N ARG A 163 -14.49 14.78 -5.58
CA ARG A 163 -13.87 16.08 -5.21
C ARG A 163 -14.64 16.96 -4.21
N ASN A 164 -15.95 16.76 -4.03
CA ASN A 164 -16.77 17.57 -3.12
C ASN A 164 -16.59 17.23 -1.62
N ASN A 165 -15.65 16.34 -1.27
CA ASN A 165 -15.51 15.82 0.09
C ASN A 165 -14.06 15.91 0.63
N VAL A 166 -13.25 16.85 0.10
CA VAL A 166 -11.80 16.96 0.40
C VAL A 166 -11.47 18.14 1.34
N ASP A 167 -12.43 18.96 1.76
CA ASP A 167 -12.13 20.17 2.53
C ASP A 167 -12.01 20.00 4.06
N ASN A 168 -12.11 18.79 4.62
CA ASN A 168 -12.10 18.62 6.09
C ASN A 168 -11.34 17.39 6.59
N ASP A 169 -10.13 17.12 6.11
CA ASP A 169 -9.12 16.38 6.91
C ASP A 169 -7.76 16.29 6.19
N ILE A 170 -7.07 17.42 6.09
CA ILE A 170 -5.60 17.42 5.99
C ILE A 170 -5.09 18.50 6.95
N SER A 171 -4.66 18.07 8.14
CA SER A 171 -3.69 18.83 8.92
C SER A 171 -2.55 17.89 9.24
N LEU A 172 -1.35 18.34 8.85
CA LEU A 172 -0.04 17.71 9.01
C LEU A 172 0.26 17.33 10.46
#